data_AF-A0A5Q3H8Y7-F1
#
_entry.id   AF-A0A5Q3H8Y7-F1
#
_cell.length_a   1.000
_cell.length_b   1.000
_cell.length_c   1.000
_cell.angle_alpha   90.00
_cell.angle_beta   90.00
_cell.angle_gamma   90.00
#
_symmetry.space_group_name_H-M   'P 1'
#
loop_
_entity.id
_entity.type
_entity.pdbx_description
1 polymer ?
#
loop_
_entity_poly.entity_id
_entity_poly.type
_entity_poly.pdbx_seq_one_letter_code
_entity_poly.pdbx_strand_id
1 'polypeptide(L)'
;MTLLERELPLPLLRWELPAVCLLTWIVFISIPLGQEAIGLSWDALNHHIYLGWIAETPRFDQDFLAAAYQSYQFPYLYWPVYKMAVSGWSGVSAGVTLATLHLIIVPPIWMLARTCMQGQTVFDVGMRWLAVGMALTTGVVFPQFTSTSNDLMAAAPLVWAIALALEPLALRVSRLSPKWIVVLSGCCAGAAVACKLSNGPLALVVMPVLWLLAAGGGARTRLIHAMLGGTATLVGFVLVYGYWGAQLWAHFGNPIYPFYDPLFASLRAMTGWAP
;
A
#
# COMPACT_ATOMS: atom_id res chain seq x y z
N MET A 1 -16.30 -25.62 30.08
CA MET A 1 -15.47 -24.63 29.38
C MET A 1 -14.77 -25.37 28.25
N THR A 2 -15.18 -25.10 27.02
CA THR A 2 -14.57 -25.75 25.85
C THR A 2 -13.13 -25.22 25.66
N LEU A 3 -12.25 -25.98 24.98
CA LEU A 3 -10.89 -25.50 24.70
C LEU A 3 -10.89 -24.16 23.94
N LEU A 4 -11.95 -23.89 23.18
CA LEU A 4 -12.15 -22.68 22.38
C LEU A 4 -12.48 -21.45 23.24
N GLU A 5 -13.18 -21.62 24.35
CA GLU A 5 -13.53 -20.56 25.31
C GLU A 5 -12.37 -20.18 26.24
N ARG A 6 -11.26 -20.95 26.19
CA ARG A 6 -10.10 -20.69 27.04
C ARG A 6 -9.49 -19.34 26.69
N GLU A 7 -9.38 -18.46 27.67
CA GLU A 7 -8.64 -17.21 27.53
C GLU A 7 -7.13 -17.49 27.46
N LEU A 8 -6.47 -16.84 26.51
CA LEU A 8 -5.02 -16.93 26.34
C LEU A 8 -4.34 -15.86 27.20
N PRO A 9 -3.22 -16.21 27.86
CA PRO A 9 -2.53 -15.26 28.73
C PRO A 9 -1.92 -14.12 27.90
N LEU A 10 -1.94 -12.90 28.44
CA LEU A 10 -1.45 -11.68 27.78
C LEU A 10 -0.05 -11.80 27.13
N PRO A 11 0.95 -12.50 27.73
CA PRO A 11 2.25 -12.70 27.08
C PRO A 11 2.16 -13.44 25.76
N LEU A 12 1.27 -14.42 25.63
CA LEU A 12 1.10 -15.20 24.41
C LEU A 12 0.46 -14.35 23.30
N LEU A 13 -0.52 -13.52 23.66
CA LEU A 13 -1.16 -12.59 22.71
C LEU A 13 -0.19 -11.54 22.14
N ARG A 14 0.92 -11.23 22.83
CA ARG A 14 1.96 -10.34 22.28
C ARG A 14 2.72 -10.96 21.10
N TRP A 15 2.77 -12.28 21.04
CA TRP A 15 3.42 -13.03 19.96
C TRP A 15 2.48 -13.32 18.79
N GLU A 16 1.21 -12.95 18.88
CA GLU A 16 0.22 -13.23 17.84
C GLU A 16 0.64 -12.65 16.48
N LEU A 17 0.94 -11.35 16.40
CA LEU A 17 1.37 -10.71 15.15
C LEU A 17 2.70 -11.26 14.61
N PRO A 18 3.78 -11.37 15.41
CA PRO A 18 5.01 -12.00 14.96
C PRO A 18 4.79 -13.42 14.42
N ALA A 19 3.94 -14.22 15.08
CA ALA A 19 3.64 -15.58 14.64
C ALA A 19 2.84 -15.61 13.33
N VAL A 20 1.83 -14.75 13.18
CA VAL A 20 1.09 -14.59 11.91
C VAL A 20 2.05 -14.17 10.79
N CYS A 21 2.89 -13.15 11.03
CA CYS A 21 3.84 -12.69 10.03
C CYS A 21 4.82 -13.79 9.63
N LEU A 22 5.37 -14.54 10.59
CA LEU A 22 6.31 -15.62 10.32
C LEU A 22 5.64 -16.74 9.51
N LEU A 23 4.46 -17.20 9.91
CA LEU A 23 3.75 -18.26 9.19
C LEU A 23 3.39 -17.79 7.77
N THR A 24 2.85 -16.58 7.63
CA THR A 24 2.50 -16.04 6.32
C THR A 24 3.73 -15.85 5.45
N TRP A 25 4.86 -15.41 6.00
CA TRP A 25 6.10 -15.29 5.26
C TRP A 25 6.60 -16.64 4.75
N ILE A 26 6.57 -17.69 5.58
CA ILE A 26 6.91 -19.06 5.17
C ILE A 26 6.01 -19.52 4.01
N VAL A 27 4.70 -19.24 4.10
CA VAL A 27 3.77 -19.56 3.01
C VAL A 27 4.11 -18.76 1.73
N PHE A 28 4.35 -17.46 1.85
CA PHE A 28 4.69 -16.59 0.73
C PHE A 28 5.94 -17.03 -0.01
N ILE A 29 7.03 -17.38 0.70
CA ILE A 29 8.27 -17.84 0.05
C ILE A 29 8.15 -19.27 -0.48
N SER A 30 7.26 -20.10 0.09
CA SER A 30 7.06 -21.48 -0.40
C SER A 30 6.53 -21.53 -1.83
N ILE A 31 5.78 -20.51 -2.26
CA ILE A 31 5.21 -20.40 -3.60
C ILE A 31 6.31 -20.32 -4.69
N PRO A 32 7.20 -19.31 -4.71
CA PRO A 32 8.27 -19.23 -5.71
C PRO A 32 9.32 -20.34 -5.55
N LEU A 33 9.52 -20.86 -4.33
CA LEU A 33 10.39 -22.03 -4.11
C LEU A 33 9.82 -23.29 -4.76
N GLY A 34 8.50 -23.52 -4.65
CA GLY A 34 7.83 -24.68 -5.24
C GLY A 34 7.59 -24.56 -6.75
N GLN A 35 7.45 -23.34 -7.28
CA GLN A 35 7.31 -23.10 -8.71
C GLN A 35 8.64 -23.07 -9.46
N GLU A 36 9.76 -22.90 -8.74
CA GLU A 36 11.11 -22.73 -9.28
C GLU A 36 11.27 -21.55 -10.27
N ALA A 37 10.26 -20.71 -10.38
CA ALA A 37 10.18 -19.61 -11.33
C ALA A 37 9.23 -18.52 -10.81
N ILE A 38 9.29 -17.35 -11.46
CA ILE A 38 8.31 -16.27 -11.31
C ILE A 38 7.59 -16.04 -12.63
N GLY A 39 6.28 -15.87 -12.58
CA GLY A 39 5.46 -15.63 -13.75
C GLY A 39 5.69 -14.23 -14.34
N LEU A 40 6.04 -14.19 -15.63
CA LEU A 40 6.01 -12.97 -16.43
C LEU A 40 4.64 -12.88 -17.11
N SER A 41 3.79 -12.01 -16.56
CA SER A 41 2.50 -11.68 -17.18
C SER A 41 2.70 -10.84 -18.45
N TRP A 42 1.61 -10.65 -19.21
CA TRP A 42 1.61 -9.67 -20.29
C TRP A 42 2.07 -8.29 -19.79
N ASP A 43 1.61 -7.86 -18.61
CA ASP A 43 2.03 -6.61 -17.98
C ASP A 43 3.53 -6.56 -17.68
N ALA A 44 4.11 -7.69 -17.24
CA ALA A 44 5.54 -7.79 -16.98
C ALA A 44 6.38 -7.53 -18.23
N LEU A 45 5.94 -8.10 -19.35
CA LEU A 45 6.62 -7.99 -20.64
C LEU A 45 6.44 -6.62 -21.29
N ASN A 46 5.33 -5.93 -21.00
CA ASN A 46 5.01 -4.65 -21.64
C ASN A 46 5.45 -3.44 -20.83
N HIS A 47 5.39 -3.49 -19.49
CA HIS A 47 5.60 -2.29 -18.68
C HIS A 47 6.36 -2.47 -17.37
N HIS A 48 6.31 -3.61 -16.67
CA HIS A 48 6.99 -3.70 -15.35
C HIS A 48 8.51 -3.45 -15.44
N ILE A 49 9.20 -4.10 -16.38
CA ILE A 49 10.63 -3.91 -16.56
C ILE A 49 10.95 -2.49 -17.05
N TYR A 50 10.15 -1.98 -17.99
CA TYR A 50 10.33 -0.64 -18.55
C TYR A 50 10.14 0.46 -17.49
N LEU A 51 9.06 0.39 -16.69
CA LEU A 51 8.83 1.35 -15.61
C LEU A 51 9.97 1.31 -14.59
N GLY A 52 10.45 0.12 -14.22
CA GLY A 52 11.60 0.02 -13.31
C GLY A 52 12.88 0.64 -13.87
N TRP A 53 13.08 0.61 -15.19
CA TRP A 53 14.22 1.25 -15.85
C TRP A 53 14.12 2.78 -15.84
N ILE A 54 12.96 3.34 -16.19
CA ILE A 54 12.76 4.81 -16.20
C ILE A 54 12.76 5.43 -14.80
N ALA A 55 12.62 4.63 -13.74
CA ALA A 55 12.82 5.08 -12.37
C ALA A 55 14.26 5.60 -12.12
N GLU A 56 15.26 5.01 -12.81
CA GLU A 56 16.67 5.45 -12.72
C GLU A 56 17.03 6.47 -13.80
N THR A 57 16.59 6.20 -15.03
CA THR A 57 16.91 7.02 -16.21
C THR A 57 15.61 7.41 -16.91
N PRO A 58 14.98 8.52 -16.53
CA PRO A 58 13.82 9.05 -17.25
C PRO A 58 14.21 9.34 -18.71
N ARG A 59 13.40 8.90 -19.67
CA ARG A 59 13.66 9.01 -21.12
C ARG A 59 12.48 9.63 -21.87
N PHE A 60 11.82 10.61 -21.26
CA PHE A 60 10.61 11.24 -21.81
C PHE A 60 10.84 11.94 -23.16
N ASP A 61 12.08 12.30 -23.46
CA ASP A 61 12.57 12.92 -24.69
C ASP A 61 12.84 11.93 -25.83
N GLN A 62 12.95 10.63 -25.51
CA GLN A 62 13.35 9.58 -26.45
C GLN A 62 12.24 8.56 -26.67
N ASP A 63 11.65 8.08 -25.58
CA ASP A 63 10.76 6.93 -25.56
C ASP A 63 9.30 7.40 -25.42
N PHE A 64 8.70 7.77 -26.55
CA PHE A 64 7.29 8.18 -26.56
C PHE A 64 6.37 6.96 -26.45
N LEU A 65 5.60 6.89 -25.35
CA LEU A 65 4.60 5.83 -25.12
C LEU A 65 5.17 4.40 -25.23
N ALA A 66 6.44 4.17 -24.85
CA ALA A 66 7.10 2.87 -24.98
C ALA A 66 6.38 1.74 -24.23
N ALA A 67 5.78 2.06 -23.08
CA ALA A 67 4.86 1.19 -22.35
C ALA A 67 3.43 1.79 -22.35
N ALA A 68 2.99 2.32 -23.49
CA ALA A 68 1.75 3.08 -23.62
C ALA A 68 1.61 4.15 -22.51
N TYR A 69 0.41 4.33 -21.94
CA TYR A 69 0.17 5.32 -20.88
C TYR A 69 0.81 4.96 -19.53
N GLN A 70 1.19 3.69 -19.34
CA GLN A 70 1.87 3.21 -18.14
C GLN A 70 3.25 3.86 -17.99
N SER A 71 3.88 4.27 -19.09
CA SER A 71 5.19 4.96 -19.11
C SER A 71 5.26 6.20 -18.20
N TYR A 72 4.14 6.81 -17.86
CA TYR A 72 4.06 8.02 -17.04
C TYR A 72 3.58 7.75 -15.61
N GLN A 73 3.26 6.50 -15.27
CA GLN A 73 2.86 6.12 -13.92
C GLN A 73 4.07 6.09 -12.97
N PHE A 74 3.79 6.13 -11.67
CA PHE A 74 4.81 6.13 -10.62
C PHE A 74 5.69 4.87 -10.70
N PRO A 75 6.98 4.97 -11.06
CA PRO A 75 7.76 3.82 -11.51
C PRO A 75 8.49 3.08 -10.38
N TYR A 76 8.68 3.71 -9.22
CA TYR A 76 9.61 3.23 -8.19
C TYR A 76 9.22 1.90 -7.56
N LEU A 77 7.94 1.51 -7.61
CA LEU A 77 7.51 0.18 -7.17
C LEU A 77 7.98 -0.94 -8.10
N TYR A 78 8.30 -0.63 -9.36
CA TYR A 78 8.81 -1.59 -10.34
C TYR A 78 10.34 -1.66 -10.35
N TRP A 79 11.02 -0.70 -9.71
CA TRP A 79 12.48 -0.66 -9.64
C TRP A 79 13.11 -1.94 -9.10
N PRO A 80 12.62 -2.56 -8.00
CA PRO A 80 13.21 -3.81 -7.50
C PRO A 80 13.16 -4.95 -8.54
N VAL A 81 12.04 -5.09 -9.25
CA VAL A 81 11.87 -6.11 -10.30
C VAL A 81 12.88 -5.89 -11.42
N TYR A 82 12.99 -4.65 -11.90
CA TYR A 82 13.96 -4.28 -12.93
C TYR A 82 15.40 -4.61 -12.51
N LYS A 83 15.82 -4.21 -11.31
CA LYS A 83 17.20 -4.44 -10.84
C LYS A 83 17.53 -5.91 -10.72
N MET A 84 16.61 -6.72 -10.20
CA MET A 84 16.83 -8.17 -10.12
C MET A 84 16.96 -8.78 -11.52
N ALA A 85 16.12 -8.36 -12.48
CA ALA A 85 16.17 -8.85 -13.85
C ALA A 85 17.51 -8.51 -14.54
N VAL A 86 17.95 -7.24 -14.50
CA VAL A 86 19.21 -6.84 -15.16
C VAL A 86 20.47 -7.34 -14.44
N SER A 87 20.36 -7.65 -13.14
CA SER A 87 21.47 -8.23 -12.36
C SER A 87 21.56 -9.75 -12.52
N GLY A 88 20.72 -10.38 -13.35
CA GLY A 88 20.78 -11.81 -13.62
C GLY A 88 20.29 -12.69 -12.47
N TRP A 89 19.40 -12.18 -11.61
CA TRP A 89 18.82 -12.97 -10.52
C TRP A 89 18.00 -14.14 -11.07
N SER A 90 18.02 -15.28 -10.37
CA SER A 90 17.15 -16.41 -10.70
C SER A 90 15.69 -16.06 -10.41
N GLY A 91 14.75 -16.67 -11.15
CA GLY A 91 13.32 -16.48 -10.92
C GLY A 91 12.89 -16.79 -9.47
N VAL A 92 13.52 -17.80 -8.85
CA VAL A 92 13.32 -18.14 -7.44
C VAL A 92 13.76 -17.00 -6.51
N SER A 93 14.99 -16.50 -6.67
CA SER A 93 15.50 -15.42 -5.81
C SER A 93 14.69 -14.13 -5.94
N ALA A 94 14.27 -13.80 -7.17
CA ALA A 94 13.40 -12.66 -7.43
C ALA A 94 12.02 -12.88 -6.79
N GLY A 95 11.41 -14.06 -6.98
CA GLY A 95 10.14 -14.44 -6.40
C GLY A 95 10.14 -14.36 -4.87
N VAL A 96 11.14 -14.96 -4.20
CA VAL A 96 11.30 -14.91 -2.74
C VAL A 96 11.42 -13.47 -2.24
N THR A 97 12.14 -12.62 -2.96
CA THR A 97 12.31 -11.21 -2.59
C THR A 97 11.01 -10.43 -2.71
N LEU A 98 10.30 -10.55 -3.84
CA LEU A 98 9.01 -9.89 -4.01
C LEU A 98 7.97 -10.41 -3.03
N ALA A 99 7.90 -11.72 -2.81
CA ALA A 99 7.04 -12.34 -1.81
C ALA A 99 7.34 -11.82 -0.39
N THR A 100 8.61 -11.61 -0.06
CA THR A 100 9.03 -11.00 1.22
C THR A 100 8.58 -9.54 1.32
N LEU A 101 8.69 -8.76 0.24
CA LEU A 101 8.19 -7.38 0.22
C LEU A 101 6.68 -7.30 0.46
N HIS A 102 5.91 -8.25 -0.08
CA HIS A 102 4.47 -8.34 0.16
C HIS A 102 4.09 -8.58 1.63
N LEU A 103 5.02 -9.04 2.48
CA LEU A 103 4.76 -9.23 3.92
C LEU A 103 4.28 -7.96 4.63
N ILE A 104 4.59 -6.78 4.08
CA ILE A 104 4.15 -5.47 4.61
C ILE A 104 2.63 -5.34 4.74
N ILE A 105 1.84 -6.13 3.99
CA ILE A 105 0.37 -6.12 4.05
C ILE A 105 -0.19 -6.90 5.25
N VAL A 106 0.58 -7.82 5.83
CA VAL A 106 0.07 -8.74 6.86
C VAL A 106 -0.27 -8.03 8.17
N PRO A 107 0.60 -7.14 8.72
CA PRO A 107 0.27 -6.43 9.95
C PRO A 107 -1.03 -5.62 9.92
N PRO A 108 -1.33 -4.80 8.88
CA PRO A 108 -2.55 -4.01 8.88
C PRO A 108 -3.80 -4.89 8.68
N ILE A 109 -3.73 -6.00 7.94
CA ILE A 109 -4.83 -6.98 7.88
C ILE A 109 -5.09 -7.58 9.26
N TRP A 110 -4.03 -7.98 9.98
CA TRP A 110 -4.15 -8.48 11.34
C TRP A 110 -4.69 -7.43 12.32
N MET A 111 -4.32 -6.15 12.15
CA MET A 111 -4.91 -5.03 12.90
C MET A 111 -6.42 -4.91 12.67
N LEU A 112 -6.87 -4.96 11.41
CA LEU A 112 -8.29 -4.93 11.06
C LEU A 112 -9.03 -6.14 11.65
N ALA A 113 -8.48 -7.33 11.50
CA ALA A 113 -9.04 -8.55 12.09
C ALA A 113 -9.19 -8.42 13.61
N ARG A 114 -8.22 -7.79 14.29
CA ARG A 114 -8.31 -7.51 15.73
C ARG A 114 -9.34 -6.46 16.09
N THR A 115 -9.52 -5.42 15.28
CA THR A 115 -10.58 -4.42 15.51
C THR A 115 -11.96 -5.06 15.42
N CYS A 116 -12.16 -6.03 14.53
CA CYS A 116 -13.41 -6.77 14.40
C CYS A 116 -13.59 -7.83 15.50
N MET A 117 -12.54 -8.57 15.85
CA MET A 117 -12.55 -9.63 16.86
C MET A 117 -11.62 -9.28 18.01
N GLN A 118 -12.15 -8.63 19.05
CA GLN A 118 -11.36 -8.01 20.11
C GLN A 118 -11.10 -8.93 21.33
N GLY A 119 -11.75 -10.09 21.35
CA GLY A 119 -11.64 -11.05 22.46
C GLY A 119 -10.27 -11.75 22.55
N GLN A 120 -10.08 -12.48 23.65
CA GLN A 120 -8.81 -13.12 24.02
C GLN A 120 -8.90 -14.65 24.05
N THR A 121 -10.02 -15.21 23.65
CA THR A 121 -10.23 -16.65 23.63
C THR A 121 -9.43 -17.31 22.51
N VAL A 122 -9.19 -18.62 22.61
CA VAL A 122 -8.60 -19.41 21.52
C VAL A 122 -9.42 -19.27 20.24
N PHE A 123 -10.76 -19.21 20.35
CA PHE A 123 -11.64 -18.95 19.23
C PHE A 123 -11.37 -17.60 18.55
N ASP A 124 -11.26 -16.52 19.32
CA ASP A 124 -11.00 -15.18 18.78
C ASP A 124 -9.68 -15.13 18.01
N VAL A 125 -8.62 -15.71 18.57
CA VAL A 125 -7.33 -15.82 17.89
C VAL A 125 -7.47 -16.64 16.61
N GLY A 126 -8.11 -17.81 16.67
CA GLY A 126 -8.34 -18.64 15.48
C GLY A 126 -9.08 -17.89 14.37
N MET A 127 -10.11 -17.12 14.71
CA MET A 127 -10.87 -16.31 13.75
C MET A 127 -10.04 -15.17 13.15
N ARG A 128 -9.15 -14.53 13.93
CA ARG A 128 -8.22 -13.52 13.40
C ARG A 128 -7.22 -14.12 12.40
N TRP A 129 -6.67 -15.29 12.71
CA TRP A 129 -5.77 -16.01 11.79
C TRP A 129 -6.49 -16.44 10.51
N LEU A 130 -7.72 -16.96 10.64
CA LEU A 130 -8.56 -17.31 9.50
C LEU A 130 -8.87 -16.08 8.64
N ALA A 131 -9.20 -14.95 9.24
CA ALA A 131 -9.46 -13.71 8.52
C ALA A 131 -8.23 -13.23 7.73
N VAL A 132 -7.03 -13.30 8.32
CA VAL A 132 -5.78 -12.99 7.61
C VAL A 132 -5.56 -13.96 6.45
N GLY A 133 -5.73 -15.27 6.68
CA GLY A 133 -5.62 -16.29 5.63
C GLY A 133 -6.58 -16.01 4.46
N MET A 134 -7.87 -15.81 4.75
CA MET A 134 -8.89 -15.54 3.75
C MET A 134 -8.62 -14.26 2.94
N ALA A 135 -8.12 -13.20 3.58
CA ALA A 135 -7.76 -11.96 2.90
C ALA A 135 -6.64 -12.18 1.86
N LEU A 136 -5.69 -13.07 2.16
CA LEU A 136 -4.53 -13.35 1.32
C LEU A 136 -4.79 -14.42 0.25
N THR A 137 -5.82 -15.25 0.43
CA THR A 137 -6.20 -16.31 -0.52
C THR A 137 -7.35 -15.91 -1.44
N THR A 138 -7.63 -14.61 -1.59
CA THR A 138 -8.62 -14.14 -2.58
C THR A 138 -8.11 -14.39 -4.01
N GLY A 139 -9.04 -14.51 -4.96
CA GLY A 139 -8.70 -14.69 -6.38
C GLY A 139 -7.91 -13.53 -7.01
N VAL A 140 -7.83 -12.38 -6.33
CA VAL A 140 -7.06 -11.21 -6.78
C VAL A 140 -5.68 -11.16 -6.13
N VAL A 141 -5.58 -11.49 -4.83
CA VAL A 141 -4.33 -11.38 -4.06
C VAL A 141 -3.43 -12.59 -4.27
N PHE A 142 -3.98 -13.80 -4.28
CA PHE A 142 -3.18 -15.02 -4.36
C PHE A 142 -2.29 -15.09 -5.62
N PRO A 143 -2.77 -14.74 -6.83
CA PRO A 143 -1.91 -14.73 -8.02
C PRO A 143 -0.79 -13.69 -7.99
N GLN A 144 -0.84 -12.69 -7.10
CA GLN A 144 0.20 -11.66 -7.02
C GLN A 144 1.54 -12.26 -6.56
N PHE A 145 1.52 -13.31 -5.73
CA PHE A 145 2.72 -13.97 -5.19
C PHE A 145 3.50 -14.76 -6.24
N THR A 146 2.90 -15.02 -7.39
CA THR A 146 3.53 -15.72 -8.52
C THR A 146 3.88 -14.78 -9.66
N SER A 147 3.71 -13.47 -9.48
CA SER A 147 3.83 -12.48 -10.54
C SER A 147 4.76 -11.33 -10.13
N THR A 148 5.15 -10.51 -11.12
CA THR A 148 5.91 -9.26 -10.88
C THR A 148 5.00 -8.05 -10.67
N SER A 149 3.69 -8.25 -10.51
CA SER A 149 2.74 -7.17 -10.25
C SER A 149 3.02 -6.53 -8.89
N ASN A 150 2.90 -5.21 -8.84
CA ASN A 150 3.07 -4.41 -7.63
C ASN A 150 1.73 -3.96 -7.04
N ASP A 151 0.60 -4.45 -7.53
CA ASP A 151 -0.74 -4.03 -7.08
C ASP A 151 -0.92 -4.18 -5.58
N LEU A 152 -0.45 -5.29 -5.01
CA LEU A 152 -0.51 -5.53 -3.58
C LEU A 152 0.40 -4.57 -2.79
N MET A 153 1.59 -4.28 -3.32
CA MET A 153 2.49 -3.28 -2.72
C MET A 153 1.91 -1.86 -2.80
N ALA A 154 1.26 -1.51 -3.91
CA ALA A 154 0.62 -0.21 -4.11
C ALA A 154 -0.64 -0.03 -3.24
N ALA A 155 -1.35 -1.12 -2.95
CA ALA A 155 -2.49 -1.12 -2.04
C ALA A 155 -2.09 -1.11 -0.56
N ALA A 156 -0.89 -1.59 -0.21
CA ALA A 156 -0.48 -1.75 1.18
C ALA A 156 -0.56 -0.47 2.03
N PRO A 157 -0.11 0.71 1.56
CA PRO A 157 -0.25 1.93 2.35
C PRO A 157 -1.71 2.29 2.61
N LEU A 158 -2.65 1.97 1.71
CA LEU A 158 -4.07 2.24 1.95
C LEU A 158 -4.64 1.34 3.04
N VAL A 159 -4.28 0.06 3.04
CA VAL A 159 -4.72 -0.88 4.09
C VAL A 159 -4.13 -0.49 5.44
N TRP A 160 -2.87 -0.03 5.47
CA TRP A 160 -2.28 0.61 6.65
C TRP A 160 -3.06 1.84 7.10
N ALA A 161 -3.43 2.73 6.18
CA ALA A 161 -4.18 3.92 6.50
C ALA A 161 -5.51 3.58 7.19
N ILE A 162 -6.27 2.63 6.63
CA ILE A 162 -7.54 2.15 7.19
C ILE A 162 -7.33 1.48 8.55
N ALA A 163 -6.36 0.58 8.66
CA ALA A 163 -6.05 -0.13 9.90
C ALA A 163 -5.67 0.83 11.04
N LEU A 164 -4.87 1.85 10.74
CA LEU A 164 -4.52 2.91 11.69
C LEU A 164 -5.73 3.78 12.03
N ALA A 165 -6.54 4.17 11.05
CA ALA A 165 -7.73 4.99 11.30
C ALA A 165 -8.73 4.29 12.23
N LEU A 166 -8.87 2.97 12.13
CA LEU A 166 -9.78 2.17 12.94
C LEU A 166 -9.17 1.69 14.27
N GLU A 167 -7.87 1.88 14.48
CA GLU A 167 -7.18 1.44 15.70
C GLU A 167 -7.81 1.99 16.99
N PRO A 168 -8.23 3.28 17.07
CA PRO A 168 -8.83 3.83 18.28
C PRO A 168 -10.16 3.18 18.68
N LEU A 169 -10.80 2.42 17.78
CA LEU A 169 -12.02 1.66 18.06
C LEU A 169 -11.76 0.30 18.70
N ALA A 170 -10.50 -0.14 18.76
CA ALA A 170 -10.13 -1.35 19.48
C ALA A 170 -10.18 -1.10 21.00
N LEU A 171 -10.70 -2.06 21.77
CA LEU A 171 -10.83 -2.01 23.24
C LEU A 171 -9.48 -1.89 23.98
N ARG A 172 -8.35 -2.04 23.29
CA ARG A 172 -7.02 -1.91 23.90
C ARG A 172 -6.48 -0.50 23.72
N VAL A 173 -5.95 0.06 24.82
CA VAL A 173 -5.27 1.36 24.81
C VAL A 173 -4.10 1.30 23.83
N SER A 174 -4.18 2.12 22.78
CA SER A 174 -3.07 2.35 21.87
C SER A 174 -1.87 2.91 22.64
N ARG A 175 -0.66 2.52 22.22
CA ARG A 175 0.57 3.16 22.73
C ARG A 175 0.79 4.54 22.12
N LEU A 176 0.14 4.83 20.98
CA LEU A 176 0.30 6.08 20.26
C LEU A 176 -0.81 7.07 20.63
N SER A 177 -0.50 8.36 20.59
CA SER A 177 -1.53 9.38 20.76
C SER A 177 -2.53 9.32 19.58
N PRO A 178 -3.83 9.58 19.80
CA PRO A 178 -4.84 9.61 18.73
C PRO A 178 -4.47 10.52 17.55
N LYS A 179 -3.80 11.66 17.83
CA LYS A 179 -3.33 12.59 16.79
C LYS A 179 -2.26 11.97 15.90
N TRP A 180 -1.29 11.28 16.50
CA TRP A 180 -0.22 10.60 15.76
C TRP A 180 -0.74 9.46 14.89
N ILE A 181 -1.74 8.72 15.37
CA ILE A 181 -2.40 7.67 14.59
C ILE A 181 -3.04 8.26 13.34
N VAL A 182 -3.76 9.38 13.47
CA VAL A 182 -4.36 10.08 12.33
C VAL A 182 -3.31 10.63 11.37
N VAL A 183 -2.21 11.20 11.87
CA VAL A 183 -1.11 11.67 11.01
C VAL A 183 -0.50 10.51 10.22
N LEU A 184 -0.18 9.40 10.87
CA LEU A 184 0.37 8.22 10.20
C LEU A 184 -0.62 7.64 9.19
N SER A 185 -1.90 7.54 9.57
CA SER A 185 -2.98 7.11 8.69
C SER A 185 -3.09 8.00 7.44
N GLY A 186 -3.06 9.33 7.63
CA GLY A 186 -3.07 10.31 6.55
C GLY A 186 -1.86 10.17 5.62
N CYS A 187 -0.64 10.10 6.17
CA CYS A 187 0.58 9.91 5.39
C CYS A 187 0.53 8.61 4.56
N CYS A 188 0.06 7.50 5.15
CA CYS A 188 -0.14 6.24 4.45
C CYS A 188 -1.17 6.34 3.32
N ALA A 189 -2.26 7.08 3.52
CA ALA A 189 -3.23 7.34 2.45
C ALA A 189 -2.61 8.15 1.30
N GLY A 190 -1.78 9.17 1.61
CA GLY A 190 -1.06 9.94 0.61
C GLY A 190 -0.08 9.10 -0.21
N ALA A 191 0.70 8.26 0.47
CA ALA A 191 1.59 7.28 -0.16
C ALA A 191 0.81 6.30 -1.06
N ALA A 192 -0.39 5.85 -0.64
CA ALA A 192 -1.21 4.96 -1.46
C ALA A 192 -1.62 5.61 -2.78
N VAL A 193 -2.02 6.89 -2.76
CA VAL A 193 -2.38 7.65 -3.96
C VAL A 193 -1.17 7.84 -4.86
N ALA A 194 0.00 8.11 -4.29
CA ALA A 194 1.25 8.21 -5.03
C ALA A 194 1.62 6.90 -5.74
N CYS A 195 1.52 5.77 -5.03
CA CYS A 195 1.78 4.45 -5.57
C CYS A 195 0.80 4.05 -6.68
N LYS A 196 -0.48 4.42 -6.56
CA LYS A 196 -1.49 4.21 -7.60
C LYS A 196 -2.56 5.29 -7.49
N LEU A 197 -2.63 6.16 -8.51
CA LEU A 197 -3.57 7.29 -8.53
C LEU A 197 -5.04 6.85 -8.39
N SER A 198 -5.38 5.62 -8.77
CA SER A 198 -6.72 5.03 -8.57
C SER A 198 -7.12 4.85 -7.11
N ASN A 199 -6.18 4.96 -6.16
CA ASN A 199 -6.49 5.03 -4.72
C ASN A 199 -7.01 6.41 -4.30
N GLY A 200 -6.88 7.44 -5.14
CA GLY A 200 -7.31 8.81 -4.88
C GLY A 200 -8.76 8.94 -4.40
N PRO A 201 -9.76 8.37 -5.11
CA PRO A 201 -11.15 8.42 -4.68
C PRO A 201 -11.39 7.79 -3.30
N LEU A 202 -10.70 6.68 -2.99
CA LEU A 202 -10.81 6.02 -1.68
C LEU A 202 -10.17 6.89 -0.58
N ALA A 203 -8.99 7.44 -0.84
CA ALA A 203 -8.32 8.34 0.10
C ALA A 203 -9.13 9.62 0.37
N LEU A 204 -9.81 10.16 -0.65
CA LEU A 204 -10.60 11.38 -0.53
C LEU A 204 -11.93 11.16 0.21
N VAL A 205 -12.59 10.02 0.01
CA VAL A 205 -13.94 9.78 0.54
C VAL A 205 -13.91 8.94 1.82
N VAL A 206 -13.22 7.81 1.79
CA VAL A 206 -13.28 6.82 2.89
C VAL A 206 -12.50 7.33 4.10
N MET A 207 -11.29 7.85 3.89
CA MET A 207 -10.41 8.20 5.01
C MET A 207 -10.97 9.30 5.92
N PRO A 208 -11.54 10.43 5.41
CA PRO A 208 -12.18 11.41 6.27
C PRO A 208 -13.32 10.84 7.10
N VAL A 209 -14.15 9.97 6.51
CA VAL A 209 -15.24 9.30 7.23
C VAL A 209 -14.67 8.44 8.37
N LEU A 210 -13.62 7.66 8.11
CA LEU A 210 -12.99 6.84 9.14
C LEU A 210 -12.39 7.67 10.27
N TRP A 211 -11.70 8.77 9.97
CA TRP A 211 -11.16 9.66 11.00
C TRP A 211 -12.26 10.34 11.83
N LEU A 212 -13.38 10.70 11.21
CA LEU A 212 -14.54 11.25 11.92
C LEU A 212 -15.20 10.23 12.85
N LEU A 213 -15.31 8.97 12.40
CA LEU A 213 -15.92 7.87 13.18
C LEU A 213 -15.03 7.44 14.35
N ALA A 214 -13.71 7.34 14.12
CA ALA A 214 -12.76 6.92 15.14
C ALA A 214 -12.38 8.04 16.12
N ALA A 215 -12.61 9.30 15.76
CA ALA A 215 -12.41 10.42 16.67
C ALA A 215 -13.48 10.42 17.78
N GLY A 216 -13.06 10.02 18.98
CA GLY A 216 -13.83 10.19 20.20
C GLY A 216 -14.08 11.68 20.52
N GLY A 217 -15.20 11.96 21.18
CA GLY A 217 -15.56 13.30 21.66
C GLY A 217 -16.49 14.09 20.72
N GLY A 218 -16.53 15.41 20.92
CA GLY A 218 -17.46 16.32 20.24
C GLY A 218 -17.07 16.66 18.79
N ALA A 219 -17.97 17.32 18.06
CA ALA A 219 -17.83 17.65 16.65
C ALA A 219 -16.51 18.39 16.31
N ARG A 220 -16.05 19.28 17.20
CA ARG A 220 -14.77 20.00 17.03
C ARG A 220 -13.57 19.06 16.95
N THR A 221 -13.49 18.06 17.84
CA THR A 221 -12.38 17.10 17.86
C THR A 221 -12.37 16.26 16.58
N ARG A 222 -13.54 15.81 16.14
CA ARG A 222 -13.72 15.07 14.89
C ARG A 222 -13.23 15.88 13.69
N LEU A 223 -13.65 17.14 13.60
CA LEU A 223 -13.22 18.04 12.53
C LEU A 223 -11.69 18.25 12.53
N ILE A 224 -11.07 18.43 13.71
CA ILE A 224 -9.61 18.55 13.82
C ILE A 224 -8.90 17.29 13.31
N HIS A 225 -9.40 16.09 13.64
CA HIS A 225 -8.81 14.84 13.17
C HIS A 225 -8.95 14.71 11.65
N ALA A 226 -10.12 15.06 11.08
CA ALA A 226 -10.30 15.05 9.63
C ALA A 226 -9.35 16.03 8.91
N MET A 227 -9.19 17.26 9.42
CA MET A 227 -8.28 18.26 8.85
C MET A 227 -6.81 17.85 8.98
N LEU A 228 -6.43 17.29 10.14
CA LEU A 228 -5.07 16.80 10.38
C LEU A 228 -4.73 15.63 9.46
N GLY A 229 -5.65 14.65 9.34
CA GLY A 229 -5.50 13.51 8.44
C GLY A 229 -5.41 13.95 6.98
N GLY A 230 -6.29 14.85 6.54
CA GLY A 230 -6.26 15.39 5.17
C GLY A 230 -4.96 16.14 4.85
N THR A 231 -4.47 16.95 5.80
CA THR A 231 -3.17 17.63 5.66
C THR A 231 -2.02 16.62 5.57
N ALA A 232 -2.03 15.59 6.44
CA ALA A 232 -1.04 14.53 6.41
C ALA A 232 -1.08 13.70 5.11
N THR A 233 -2.27 13.51 4.51
CA THR A 233 -2.42 12.89 3.19
C THR A 233 -1.76 13.71 2.09
N LEU A 234 -1.95 15.03 2.08
CA LEU A 234 -1.27 15.90 1.11
C LEU A 234 0.24 15.84 1.29
N VAL A 235 0.74 15.92 2.53
CA VAL A 235 2.17 15.82 2.83
C VAL A 235 2.74 14.47 2.39
N GLY A 236 2.07 13.36 2.74
CA GLY A 236 2.50 12.01 2.35
C GLY A 236 2.52 11.82 0.83
N PHE A 237 1.52 12.35 0.13
CA PHE A 237 1.49 12.33 -1.33
C PHE A 237 2.65 13.12 -1.94
N VAL A 238 2.89 14.35 -1.49
CA VAL A 238 3.98 15.20 -2.01
C VAL A 238 5.35 14.58 -1.71
N LEU A 239 5.55 13.98 -0.54
CA LEU A 239 6.83 13.35 -0.20
C LEU A 239 7.15 12.14 -1.08
N VAL A 240 6.15 11.36 -1.46
CA VAL A 240 6.35 10.14 -2.28
C VAL A 240 6.30 10.45 -3.77
N TYR A 241 5.29 11.20 -4.22
CA TYR A 241 5.02 11.48 -5.63
C TYR A 241 5.72 12.74 -6.16
N GLY A 242 6.07 13.69 -5.29
CA GLY A 242 6.46 15.04 -5.68
C GLY A 242 7.62 15.09 -6.67
N TYR A 243 8.64 14.23 -6.49
CA TYR A 243 9.77 14.15 -7.42
C TYR A 243 9.33 13.66 -8.82
N TRP A 244 8.49 12.62 -8.89
CA TRP A 244 7.98 12.12 -10.16
C TRP A 244 7.04 13.12 -10.85
N GLY A 245 6.10 13.68 -10.09
CA GLY A 245 5.18 14.70 -10.59
C GLY A 245 5.90 15.95 -11.08
N ALA A 246 7.01 16.36 -10.45
CA ALA A 246 7.83 17.47 -10.90
C ALA A 246 8.53 17.18 -12.24
N GLN A 247 8.99 15.95 -12.45
CA GLN A 247 9.58 15.55 -13.74
C GLN A 247 8.53 15.56 -14.86
N LEU A 248 7.34 15.03 -14.60
CA LEU A 248 6.23 15.09 -15.57
C LEU A 248 5.79 16.54 -15.83
N TRP A 249 5.77 17.39 -14.80
CA TRP A 249 5.51 18.81 -14.96
C TRP A 249 6.55 19.48 -15.87
N ALA A 250 7.84 19.19 -15.67
CA ALA A 250 8.90 19.77 -16.48
C ALA A 250 8.74 19.44 -17.97
N HIS A 251 8.39 18.19 -18.31
CA HIS A 251 8.33 17.73 -19.71
C HIS A 251 6.97 17.94 -20.38
N PHE A 252 5.86 17.82 -19.63
CA PHE A 252 4.50 17.83 -20.20
C PHE A 252 3.62 18.95 -19.66
N GLY A 253 4.06 19.67 -18.63
CA GLY A 253 3.23 20.68 -17.97
C GLY A 253 1.97 20.09 -17.34
N ASN A 254 2.04 18.82 -16.93
CA ASN A 254 0.98 18.08 -16.25
C ASN A 254 1.62 17.05 -15.30
N PRO A 255 1.42 17.14 -13.98
CA PRO A 255 2.09 16.26 -13.02
C PRO A 255 1.50 14.84 -12.99
N ILE A 256 0.36 14.60 -13.64
CA ILE A 256 -0.30 13.29 -13.77
C ILE A 256 -0.55 12.95 -15.25
N TYR A 257 0.33 13.44 -16.14
CA TYR A 257 0.24 13.18 -17.57
C TYR A 257 0.07 11.67 -17.86
N PRO A 258 -0.78 11.28 -18.82
CA PRO A 258 -1.57 12.10 -19.75
C PRO A 258 -2.99 12.43 -19.24
N PHE A 259 -3.29 12.13 -17.97
CA PHE A 259 -4.64 12.26 -17.47
C PHE A 259 -5.02 13.73 -17.27
N TYR A 260 -6.25 14.07 -17.65
CA TYR A 260 -6.86 15.38 -17.42
C TYR A 260 -6.04 16.57 -17.95
N ASP A 261 -5.29 16.41 -19.03
CA ASP A 261 -4.41 17.47 -19.53
C ASP A 261 -5.06 18.85 -19.70
N PRO A 262 -6.31 18.96 -20.21
CA PRO A 262 -6.96 20.27 -20.34
C PRO A 262 -7.14 21.02 -19.02
N LEU A 263 -7.23 20.32 -17.88
CA LEU A 263 -7.37 20.95 -16.56
C LEU A 263 -6.11 21.70 -16.13
N PHE A 264 -4.95 21.37 -16.71
CA PHE A 264 -3.67 22.00 -16.37
C PHE A 264 -3.33 23.19 -17.27
N ALA A 265 -4.14 23.50 -18.29
CA ALA A 265 -3.88 24.61 -19.21
C ALA A 265 -3.78 25.97 -18.52
N SER A 266 -4.68 26.27 -17.58
CA SER A 266 -4.64 27.50 -16.80
C SER A 266 -3.40 27.57 -15.90
N LEU A 267 -3.04 26.45 -15.27
CA LEU A 267 -1.86 26.37 -14.42
C LEU A 267 -0.58 26.61 -15.23
N ARG A 268 -0.45 25.99 -16.41
CA ARG A 268 0.67 26.21 -17.34
C ARG A 268 0.81 27.69 -17.73
N ALA A 269 -0.31 28.34 -18.06
CA ALA A 269 -0.31 29.77 -18.39
C ALA A 269 0.11 30.64 -17.21
N MET A 270 -0.37 30.34 -15.99
CA MET A 270 -0.03 31.07 -14.77
C MET A 270 1.44 30.90 -14.37
N THR A 271 2.01 29.71 -14.56
CA THR A 271 3.42 29.44 -14.22
C THR A 271 4.39 29.83 -15.34
N GLY A 272 3.90 30.28 -16.50
CA GLY A 272 4.73 30.54 -17.68
C GLY A 272 5.44 29.28 -18.19
N TRP A 273 4.82 28.10 -18.03
CA TRP A 273 5.42 26.85 -18.49
C TRP A 273 5.51 26.84 -20.03
N ALA A 274 6.66 26.42 -20.54
CA ALA A 274 6.92 26.23 -21.96
C ALA A 274 7.54 24.82 -22.17
N PRO A 275 7.14 24.11 -23.23
CA PRO A 275 7.63 22.77 -23.56
C PRO A 275 9.10 22.76 -24.00
#